data_AF-A0AAW2MC43-F1
#
_entry.id   AF-A0AAW2MC43-F1
#
_cell.length_a   1.000
_cell.length_b   1.000
_cell.length_c   1.000
_cell.angle_alpha   90.00
_cell.angle_beta   90.00
_cell.angle_gamma   90.00
#
_symmetry.space_group_name_H-M   'P 1'
#
loop_
_entity.id
_entity.type
_entity.pdbx_description
1 polymer ?
#
loop_
_entity_poly.entity_id
_entity_poly.type
_entity_poly.pdbx_seq_one_letter_code
_entity_poly.pdbx_strand_id
1 'polypeptide(L)'
;MGVDSGRALAQNPSLHTAPLHSIHAIVTFLQSKGIHLKDLARIFGMCPKILTSDIKSDLIPVFNFLSYDLRVPEQNFRRVINKCPRLLISSVRDQLKPALFYLHGLGFKDLHALAYQDPILLVSSVENTLIPKLDYLVSLGFSKADAVGMVLRCPGLFTFSVENNFKPKFKYFAEEMNGRLEELKGFPQYFAFSLEKRIKPRHMEAVQSGVKVALPLMLKTTEEKFRELLRQGS
;
A
#
# COMPACT_ATOMS: atom_id res chain seq x y z
N MET A 1 -21.45 -13.64 -12.58
CA MET A 1 -20.15 -13.04 -12.20
C MET A 1 -19.98 -12.82 -10.70
N GLY A 2 -20.98 -13.03 -9.83
CA GLY A 2 -20.81 -12.91 -8.37
C GLY A 2 -20.45 -11.49 -7.89
N VAL A 3 -20.62 -10.49 -8.76
CA VAL A 3 -20.37 -9.08 -8.46
C VAL A 3 -21.70 -8.45 -8.07
N ASP A 4 -21.70 -7.61 -7.06
CA ASP A 4 -22.84 -6.75 -6.73
C ASP A 4 -23.05 -5.76 -7.89
N SER A 5 -24.00 -6.09 -8.77
CA SER A 5 -24.31 -5.34 -9.97
C SER A 5 -24.74 -3.91 -9.67
N GLY A 6 -25.42 -3.67 -8.54
CA GLY A 6 -25.86 -2.33 -8.14
C GLY A 6 -24.68 -1.42 -7.80
N ARG A 7 -23.72 -1.94 -7.02
CA ARG A 7 -22.49 -1.22 -6.70
C ARG A 7 -21.60 -0.98 -7.93
N ALA A 8 -21.49 -1.97 -8.81
CA ALA A 8 -20.70 -1.85 -10.03
C ALA A 8 -21.25 -0.77 -10.98
N LEU A 9 -22.58 -0.66 -11.12
CA LEU A 9 -23.24 0.38 -11.92
C LEU A 9 -23.07 1.77 -11.31
N ALA A 10 -23.21 1.91 -9.99
CA ALA A 10 -22.98 3.18 -9.30
C ALA A 10 -21.55 3.71 -9.48
N GLN A 11 -20.57 2.79 -9.54
CA GLN A 11 -19.15 3.12 -9.72
C GLN A 11 -18.72 3.23 -11.19
N ASN A 12 -19.53 2.76 -12.13
CA ASN A 12 -19.30 2.87 -13.57
C ASN A 12 -20.62 3.03 -14.34
N PRO A 13 -21.19 4.26 -14.42
CA PRO A 13 -22.46 4.50 -15.10
C PRO A 13 -22.44 4.13 -16.59
N SER A 14 -21.29 4.20 -17.25
CA SER A 14 -21.12 3.81 -18.65
C SER A 14 -21.38 2.32 -18.91
N LEU A 15 -21.41 1.49 -17.85
CA LEU A 15 -21.75 0.08 -17.97
C LEU A 15 -23.22 -0.14 -18.41
N HIS A 16 -24.11 0.84 -18.19
CA HIS A 16 -25.51 0.78 -18.66
C HIS A 16 -25.64 0.68 -20.18
N THR A 17 -24.70 1.26 -20.92
CA THR A 17 -24.72 1.33 -22.38
C THR A 17 -23.65 0.45 -23.03
N ALA A 18 -22.83 -0.22 -22.23
CA ALA A 18 -21.76 -1.08 -22.71
C ALA A 18 -22.33 -2.34 -23.37
N PRO A 19 -22.00 -2.62 -24.64
CA PRO A 19 -22.56 -3.78 -25.32
C PRO A 19 -21.92 -5.07 -24.78
N LEU A 20 -22.73 -6.13 -24.64
CA LEU A 20 -22.31 -7.40 -24.05
C LEU A 20 -21.09 -8.03 -24.74
N HIS A 21 -20.96 -7.86 -26.05
CA HIS A 21 -19.81 -8.37 -26.81
C HIS A 21 -18.49 -7.69 -26.40
N SER A 22 -18.52 -6.41 -26.00
CA SER A 22 -17.34 -5.69 -25.54
C SER A 22 -16.89 -6.19 -24.16
N ILE A 23 -17.84 -6.46 -23.27
CA ILE A 23 -17.57 -7.10 -21.97
C ILE A 23 -16.97 -8.49 -22.16
N HIS A 24 -17.54 -9.29 -23.07
CA HIS A 24 -17.00 -10.61 -23.42
C HIS A 24 -15.57 -10.52 -23.96
N ALA A 25 -15.28 -9.54 -24.83
CA ALA A 25 -13.94 -9.33 -25.36
C ALA A 25 -12.92 -9.01 -24.26
N ILE A 26 -13.28 -8.21 -23.25
CA ILE A 26 -12.42 -7.92 -22.09
C ILE A 26 -12.16 -9.20 -21.29
N VAL A 27 -13.19 -10.01 -21.03
CA VAL A 27 -13.05 -11.29 -20.32
C VAL A 27 -12.10 -12.22 -21.08
N THR A 28 -12.31 -12.42 -22.37
CA THR A 28 -11.47 -13.26 -23.23
C THR A 28 -10.02 -12.74 -23.28
N PHE A 29 -9.83 -11.42 -23.34
CA PHE A 29 -8.50 -10.80 -23.28
C PHE A 29 -7.80 -11.05 -21.95
N LEU A 30 -8.48 -10.88 -20.81
CA LEU A 30 -7.88 -11.16 -19.50
C LEU A 30 -7.52 -12.65 -19.36
N GLN A 31 -8.36 -13.55 -19.89
CA GLN A 31 -8.05 -14.99 -19.92
C GLN A 31 -6.83 -15.29 -20.79
N SER A 32 -6.66 -14.63 -21.94
CA SER A 32 -5.46 -14.81 -22.78
C SER A 32 -4.18 -14.30 -22.10
N LYS A 33 -4.29 -13.42 -21.11
CA LYS A 33 -3.20 -13.00 -20.21
C LYS A 33 -3.06 -13.87 -18.94
N GLY A 34 -3.73 -15.02 -18.89
CA GLY A 34 -3.63 -15.99 -17.80
C GLY A 34 -4.47 -15.65 -16.56
N ILE A 35 -5.39 -14.68 -16.64
CA ILE A 35 -6.33 -14.39 -15.53
C ILE A 35 -7.48 -15.40 -15.57
N HIS A 36 -7.73 -16.11 -14.47
CA HIS A 36 -8.74 -17.15 -14.46
C HIS A 36 -10.14 -16.57 -14.21
N LEU A 37 -11.19 -17.23 -14.72
CA LEU A 37 -12.58 -16.81 -14.51
C LEU A 37 -12.94 -16.61 -13.03
N LYS A 38 -12.41 -17.46 -12.14
CA LYS A 38 -12.63 -17.36 -10.69
C LYS A 38 -12.07 -16.08 -10.06
N ASP A 39 -11.09 -15.44 -10.70
CA ASP A 39 -10.47 -14.20 -10.22
C ASP A 39 -11.28 -12.96 -10.64
N LEU A 40 -12.03 -13.06 -11.74
CA LEU A 40 -12.72 -11.93 -12.35
C LEU A 40 -13.78 -11.30 -11.45
N ALA A 41 -14.49 -12.09 -10.65
CA ALA A 41 -15.49 -11.58 -9.70
C ALA A 41 -14.88 -10.53 -8.76
N ARG A 42 -13.70 -10.83 -8.20
CA ARG A 42 -12.97 -9.90 -7.33
C ARG A 42 -12.45 -8.69 -8.12
N ILE A 43 -11.87 -8.92 -9.30
CA ILE A 43 -11.30 -7.83 -10.13
C ILE A 43 -12.39 -6.83 -10.51
N PHE A 44 -13.52 -7.30 -11.02
CA PHE A 44 -14.64 -6.45 -11.44
C PHE A 44 -15.34 -5.78 -10.26
N GLY A 45 -15.45 -6.46 -9.11
CA GLY A 45 -15.97 -5.85 -7.89
C GLY A 45 -15.07 -4.74 -7.33
N MET A 46 -13.75 -4.86 -7.50
CA MET A 46 -12.79 -3.83 -7.06
C MET A 46 -12.61 -2.70 -8.08
N CYS A 47 -12.77 -2.99 -9.37
CA CYS A 47 -12.42 -2.11 -10.47
C CYS A 47 -13.47 -2.19 -11.60
N PRO A 48 -14.73 -1.79 -11.37
CA PRO A 48 -15.81 -1.94 -12.36
C PRO A 48 -15.58 -1.16 -13.66
N LYS A 49 -14.75 -0.11 -13.62
CA LYS A 49 -14.32 0.65 -14.82
C LYS A 49 -13.63 -0.22 -15.88
N ILE A 50 -13.05 -1.35 -15.49
CA ILE A 50 -12.40 -2.27 -16.43
C ILE A 50 -13.37 -2.80 -17.49
N LEU A 51 -14.65 -2.96 -17.14
CA LEU A 51 -15.69 -3.51 -18.04
C LEU A 51 -16.02 -2.61 -19.22
N THR A 52 -15.56 -1.35 -19.19
CA THR A 52 -15.73 -0.35 -20.25
C THR A 52 -14.38 0.18 -20.73
N SER A 53 -13.27 -0.48 -20.40
CA SER A 53 -11.93 -0.08 -20.85
C SER A 53 -11.66 -0.60 -22.26
N ASP A 54 -10.91 0.17 -23.04
CA ASP A 54 -10.46 -0.27 -24.35
C ASP A 54 -9.27 -1.22 -24.23
N ILE A 55 -9.31 -2.34 -24.94
CA ILE A 55 -8.26 -3.35 -24.87
C ILE A 55 -6.93 -2.79 -25.37
N LYS A 56 -6.94 -2.01 -26.46
CA LYS A 56 -5.73 -1.53 -27.13
C LYS A 56 -5.11 -0.33 -26.43
N SER A 57 -5.90 0.66 -26.02
CA SER A 57 -5.38 1.89 -25.41
C SER A 57 -5.25 1.82 -23.89
N ASP A 58 -6.00 0.95 -23.21
CA ASP A 58 -5.97 0.89 -21.74
C ASP A 58 -5.31 -0.40 -21.24
N LEU A 59 -5.78 -1.58 -21.67
CA LEU A 59 -5.34 -2.84 -21.07
C LEU A 59 -3.98 -3.35 -21.59
N ILE A 60 -3.76 -3.36 -22.91
CA ILE A 60 -2.48 -3.78 -23.50
C ILE A 60 -1.30 -3.00 -22.90
N PRO A 61 -1.36 -1.66 -22.77
CA PRO A 61 -0.29 -0.89 -22.15
C PRO A 61 0.03 -1.33 -20.72
N VAL A 62 -0.97 -1.72 -19.92
CA VAL A 62 -0.74 -2.20 -18.55
C VAL A 62 0.09 -3.49 -18.57
N PHE A 63 -0.27 -4.46 -19.42
CA PHE A 63 0.50 -5.70 -19.52
C PHE A 63 1.90 -5.50 -20.11
N ASN A 64 2.05 -4.56 -21.05
CA ASN A 64 3.35 -4.14 -21.56
C ASN A 64 4.20 -3.50 -20.45
N PHE A 65 3.61 -2.65 -19.62
CA PHE A 65 4.29 -2.06 -18.47
C PHE A 65 4.75 -3.13 -17.47
N LEU A 66 3.90 -4.11 -17.16
CA LEU A 66 4.30 -5.24 -16.32
C LEU A 66 5.49 -6.01 -16.91
N SER A 67 5.45 -6.30 -18.21
CA SER A 67 6.50 -7.09 -18.89
C SER A 67 7.81 -6.33 -19.06
N TYR A 68 7.77 -5.11 -19.59
CA TYR A 68 8.95 -4.38 -20.02
C TYR A 68 9.52 -3.48 -18.94
N ASP A 69 8.67 -2.73 -18.22
CA ASP A 69 9.12 -1.78 -17.19
C ASP A 69 9.37 -2.49 -15.85
N LEU A 70 8.49 -3.42 -15.44
CA LEU A 70 8.63 -4.17 -14.18
C LEU A 70 9.28 -5.56 -14.31
N ARG A 71 9.56 -6.03 -15.54
CA ARG A 71 10.19 -7.34 -15.80
C ARG A 71 9.39 -8.52 -15.24
N VAL A 72 8.07 -8.40 -15.18
CA VAL A 72 7.16 -9.48 -14.75
C VAL A 72 6.99 -10.49 -15.88
N PRO A 73 7.37 -11.76 -15.68
CA PRO A 73 7.10 -12.82 -16.66
C PRO A 73 5.59 -13.03 -16.86
N GLU A 74 5.15 -13.36 -18.07
CA GLU A 74 3.72 -13.47 -18.39
C GLU A 74 2.98 -14.47 -17.50
N GLN A 75 3.61 -15.60 -17.17
CA GLN A 75 3.05 -16.61 -16.26
C GLN A 75 2.74 -16.07 -14.85
N ASN A 76 3.32 -14.93 -14.49
CA ASN A 76 3.13 -14.29 -13.19
C ASN A 76 2.14 -13.11 -13.21
N PHE A 77 1.59 -12.73 -14.37
CA PHE A 77 0.61 -11.64 -14.45
C PHE A 77 -0.57 -11.85 -13.50
N ARG A 78 -1.11 -13.07 -13.46
CA ARG A 78 -2.20 -13.44 -12.55
C ARG A 78 -1.89 -13.10 -11.08
N ARG A 79 -0.66 -13.35 -10.63
CA ARG A 79 -0.23 -13.06 -9.25
C ARG A 79 -0.21 -11.56 -8.97
N VAL A 80 0.37 -10.77 -9.87
CA VAL A 80 0.49 -9.31 -9.73
C VAL A 80 -0.89 -8.64 -9.81
N ILE A 81 -1.71 -9.01 -10.79
CA ILE A 81 -3.05 -8.46 -10.96
C ILE A 81 -3.95 -8.79 -9.77
N ASN A 82 -3.92 -10.02 -9.26
CA ASN A 82 -4.71 -10.38 -8.07
C ASN A 82 -4.26 -9.63 -6.80
N LYS A 83 -2.96 -9.31 -6.71
CA LYS A 83 -2.41 -8.49 -5.62
C LYS A 83 -2.90 -7.05 -5.70
N CYS A 84 -2.95 -6.46 -6.90
CA CYS A 84 -3.47 -5.10 -7.10
C CYS A 84 -4.28 -4.96 -8.40
N PRO A 85 -5.59 -5.24 -8.38
CA PRO A 85 -6.44 -5.12 -9.58
C PRO A 85 -6.50 -3.70 -10.15
N ARG A 86 -6.21 -2.67 -9.33
CA ARG A 86 -6.20 -1.26 -9.75
C ARG A 86 -5.18 -0.95 -10.83
N LEU A 87 -4.17 -1.80 -11.03
CA LEU A 87 -3.23 -1.69 -12.14
C LEU A 87 -3.96 -1.64 -13.48
N LEU A 88 -5.02 -2.44 -13.65
CA LEU A 88 -5.78 -2.57 -14.90
C LEU A 88 -6.59 -1.33 -15.28
N ILE A 89 -6.83 -0.41 -14.33
CA ILE A 89 -7.60 0.82 -14.55
C ILE A 89 -6.76 2.09 -14.39
N SER A 90 -5.45 1.93 -14.22
CA SER A 90 -4.52 3.04 -14.04
C SER A 90 -3.84 3.38 -15.36
N SER A 91 -3.81 4.67 -15.73
CA SER A 91 -3.10 5.14 -16.92
C SER A 91 -1.60 4.82 -16.79
N VAL A 92 -1.04 4.11 -17.77
CA VAL A 92 0.39 3.81 -17.78
C VAL A 92 1.20 5.10 -17.91
N ARG A 93 0.76 6.02 -18.77
CA ARG A 93 1.45 7.28 -19.04
C ARG A 93 1.36 8.26 -17.88
N ASP A 94 0.16 8.40 -17.31
CA ASP A 94 -0.14 9.49 -16.37
C ASP A 94 -0.08 9.06 -14.91
N GLN A 95 -0.03 7.75 -14.63
CA GLN A 95 -0.01 7.20 -13.27
C GLN A 95 1.14 6.21 -13.05
N LEU A 96 1.18 5.09 -13.77
CA LEU A 96 2.12 4.00 -13.44
C LEU A 96 3.60 4.37 -13.69
N LYS A 97 3.92 4.95 -14.85
CA LYS A 97 5.29 5.37 -15.18
C LYS A 97 5.78 6.53 -14.29
N PRO A 98 5.01 7.62 -14.09
CA PRO A 98 5.40 8.68 -13.18
C PRO A 98 5.67 8.16 -11.75
N ALA A 99 4.81 7.28 -11.23
CA ALA A 99 5.02 6.66 -9.93
C ALA A 99 6.30 5.82 -9.90
N LEU A 100 6.55 4.98 -10.92
CA LEU A 100 7.78 4.19 -11.02
C LEU A 100 9.03 5.07 -11.04
N PHE A 101 9.04 6.14 -11.86
CA PHE A 101 10.17 7.07 -11.93
C PHE A 101 10.42 7.80 -10.61
N TYR A 102 9.36 8.27 -9.97
CA TYR A 102 9.46 8.91 -8.66
C TYR A 102 10.03 7.95 -7.60
N LEU A 103 9.49 6.73 -7.52
CA LEU A 103 9.96 5.69 -6.59
C LEU A 103 11.43 5.31 -6.86
N HIS A 104 11.84 5.19 -8.13
CA HIS A 104 13.24 5.01 -8.49
C HIS A 104 14.12 6.16 -8.00
N GLY A 105 13.66 7.40 -8.16
CA GLY A 105 14.35 8.59 -7.65
C GLY A 105 14.50 8.60 -6.13
N LEU A 106 13.58 7.98 -5.39
CA LEU A 106 13.69 7.76 -3.95
C LEU A 106 14.59 6.56 -3.57
N GLY A 107 15.01 5.74 -4.54
CA GLY A 107 15.88 4.59 -4.31
C GLY A 107 15.18 3.22 -4.29
N PHE A 108 13.89 3.13 -4.63
CA PHE A 108 13.19 1.84 -4.79
C PHE A 108 13.66 1.14 -6.07
N LYS A 109 14.75 0.37 -6.00
CA LYS A 109 15.34 -0.29 -7.17
C LYS A 109 14.86 -1.73 -7.38
N ASP A 110 14.22 -2.32 -6.38
CA ASP A 110 13.71 -3.69 -6.46
C ASP A 110 12.36 -3.73 -7.19
N LEU A 111 12.41 -3.97 -8.51
CA LEU A 111 11.22 -4.11 -9.35
C LEU A 111 10.35 -5.29 -8.93
N HIS A 112 10.95 -6.37 -8.38
CA HIS A 112 10.19 -7.51 -7.89
C HIS A 112 9.40 -7.14 -6.63
N ALA A 113 9.99 -6.40 -5.70
CA ALA A 113 9.24 -5.86 -4.56
C ALA A 113 8.09 -4.94 -5.02
N LEU A 114 8.35 -4.01 -5.95
CA LEU A 114 7.32 -3.11 -6.49
C LEU A 114 6.18 -3.87 -7.21
N ALA A 115 6.48 -4.94 -7.94
CA ALA A 115 5.46 -5.71 -8.66
C ALA A 115 4.65 -6.64 -7.73
N TYR A 116 5.30 -7.33 -6.80
CA TYR A 116 4.69 -8.45 -6.06
C TYR A 116 4.33 -8.12 -4.61
N GLN A 117 5.04 -7.18 -3.98
CA GLN A 117 4.86 -6.84 -2.57
C GLN A 117 4.07 -5.55 -2.42
N ASP A 118 4.50 -4.50 -3.11
CA ASP A 118 4.00 -3.13 -2.97
C ASP A 118 3.44 -2.48 -4.27
N PRO A 119 2.69 -3.20 -5.13
CA PRO A 119 2.16 -2.62 -6.39
C PRO A 119 1.18 -1.46 -6.16
N ILE A 120 0.68 -1.31 -4.94
CA ILE A 120 -0.15 -0.17 -4.53
C ILE A 120 0.58 1.17 -4.71
N LEU A 121 1.92 1.19 -4.61
CA LEU A 121 2.71 2.40 -4.78
C LEU A 121 2.68 2.90 -6.22
N LEU A 122 2.64 1.99 -7.20
CA LEU A 122 2.61 2.32 -8.63
C LEU A 122 1.27 2.95 -9.05
N VAL A 123 0.18 2.58 -8.38
CA VAL A 123 -1.17 3.15 -8.62
C VAL A 123 -1.48 4.34 -7.72
N SER A 124 -0.51 4.81 -6.91
CA SER A 124 -0.68 5.96 -6.02
C SER A 124 -0.23 7.24 -6.70
N SER A 125 -1.04 8.30 -6.62
CA SER A 125 -0.69 9.60 -7.19
C SER A 125 0.60 10.13 -6.56
N VAL A 126 1.57 10.52 -7.38
CA VAL A 126 2.83 11.10 -6.90
C VAL A 126 2.53 12.39 -6.13
N GLU A 127 1.81 13.31 -6.76
CA GLU A 127 1.51 14.65 -6.24
C GLU A 127 0.54 14.63 -5.06
N ASN A 128 -0.49 13.79 -5.11
CA ASN A 128 -1.56 13.81 -4.13
C ASN A 128 -1.41 12.75 -3.03
N THR A 129 -0.44 11.83 -3.14
CA THR A 129 -0.28 10.74 -2.17
C THR A 129 1.16 10.53 -1.74
N LEU A 130 2.10 10.32 -2.66
CA LEU A 130 3.47 9.97 -2.30
C LEU A 130 4.24 11.17 -1.73
N ILE A 131 4.25 12.31 -2.42
CA ILE A 131 4.91 13.54 -1.98
C ILE A 131 4.34 14.03 -0.63
N PRO A 132 3.01 14.19 -0.45
CA PRO A 132 2.47 14.70 0.82
C PRO A 132 2.81 13.82 2.03
N LYS A 133 2.94 12.51 1.85
CA LYS A 133 3.34 11.60 2.94
C LYS A 133 4.81 11.73 3.29
N LEU A 134 5.67 11.95 2.29
CA LEU A 134 7.08 12.21 2.52
C LEU A 134 7.28 13.58 3.18
N ASP A 135 6.61 14.61 2.68
CA ASP A 135 6.65 15.96 3.23
C ASP A 135 6.12 16.01 4.65
N TYR A 136 5.08 15.23 4.96
CA TYR A 136 4.61 15.10 6.33
C TYR A 136 5.69 14.53 7.26
N LEU A 137 6.42 13.48 6.85
CA LEU A 137 7.55 12.98 7.65
C LEU A 137 8.60 14.07 7.85
N VAL A 138 8.94 14.82 6.80
CA VAL A 138 9.89 15.95 6.92
C VAL A 138 9.36 17.01 7.90
N SER A 139 8.05 17.31 7.88
CA SER A 139 7.43 18.27 8.80
C SER A 139 7.46 17.85 10.27
N LEU A 140 7.67 16.56 10.56
CA LEU A 140 7.89 16.08 11.93
C LEU A 140 9.30 16.39 12.46
N GLY A 141 10.21 16.91 11.62
CA GLY A 141 11.59 17.20 11.96
C GLY A 141 12.61 16.21 11.40
N PHE A 142 12.19 15.23 10.59
CA PHE A 142 13.14 14.35 9.90
C PHE A 142 13.81 15.09 8.74
N SER A 143 15.10 14.83 8.51
CA SER A 143 15.71 15.25 7.25
C SER A 143 15.05 14.51 6.07
N LYS A 144 15.11 15.10 4.87
CA LYS A 144 14.60 14.42 3.66
C LYS A 144 15.27 13.05 3.47
N ALA A 145 16.57 12.94 3.74
CA ALA A 145 17.29 11.68 3.65
C ALA A 145 16.79 10.63 4.66
N ASP A 146 16.51 11.04 5.90
CA ASP A 146 15.95 10.16 6.91
C ASP A 146 14.54 9.68 6.53
N ALA A 147 13.68 10.60 6.08
CA ALA A 147 12.32 10.27 5.64
C ALA A 147 12.35 9.29 4.46
N VAL A 148 13.23 9.51 3.48
CA VAL A 148 13.45 8.57 2.37
C VAL A 148 13.95 7.21 2.88
N GLY A 149 14.93 7.20 3.79
CA GLY A 149 15.41 5.96 4.41
C GLY A 149 14.34 5.19 5.17
N MET A 150 13.41 5.90 5.82
CA MET A 150 12.27 5.31 6.52
C MET A 150 11.30 4.63 5.55
N VAL A 151 10.91 5.29 4.45
CA VAL A 151 9.98 4.71 3.47
C VAL A 151 10.60 3.58 2.67
N LEU A 152 11.92 3.60 2.43
CA LEU A 152 12.62 2.46 1.81
C LEU A 152 12.59 1.22 2.70
N ARG A 153 12.78 1.39 4.02
CA ARG A 153 12.70 0.27 4.99
C ARG A 153 11.27 -0.14 5.31
N CYS A 154 10.31 0.76 5.14
CA CYS A 154 8.90 0.54 5.43
C CYS A 154 8.01 1.19 4.36
N PRO A 155 7.86 0.57 3.17
CA PRO A 155 7.08 1.14 2.07
C PRO A 155 5.62 1.37 2.42
N GLY A 156 5.09 0.58 3.37
CA GLY A 156 3.74 0.73 3.92
C GLY A 156 3.43 2.13 4.49
N LEU A 157 4.44 2.93 4.85
CA LEU A 157 4.25 4.33 5.24
C LEU A 157 3.51 5.14 4.16
N PHE A 158 3.75 4.86 2.87
CA PHE A 158 3.01 5.50 1.78
C PHE A 158 1.55 5.07 1.67
N THR A 159 1.08 4.10 2.45
CA THR A 159 -0.31 3.64 2.42
C THR A 159 -1.14 4.20 3.57
N PHE A 160 -0.51 4.68 4.63
CA PHE A 160 -1.21 5.23 5.79
C PHE A 160 -1.76 6.63 5.56
N SER A 161 -2.84 6.98 6.26
CA SER A 161 -3.42 8.32 6.24
C SER A 161 -2.59 9.26 7.12
N VAL A 162 -2.34 10.47 6.64
CA VAL A 162 -1.68 11.50 7.47
C VAL A 162 -2.58 11.85 8.67
N GLU A 163 -3.83 12.22 8.41
CA GLU A 163 -4.77 12.66 9.43
C GLU A 163 -5.17 11.53 10.39
N ASN A 164 -5.54 10.37 9.86
CA ASN A 164 -6.16 9.31 10.66
C ASN A 164 -5.14 8.29 11.20
N ASN A 165 -3.88 8.35 10.79
CA ASN A 165 -2.86 7.42 11.24
C ASN A 165 -1.60 8.12 11.75
N PHE A 166 -0.93 8.93 10.93
CA PHE A 166 0.34 9.53 11.35
C PHE A 166 0.17 10.54 12.49
N LYS A 167 -0.71 11.53 12.35
CA LYS A 167 -0.94 12.57 13.36
C LYS A 167 -1.28 12.01 14.75
N PRO A 168 -2.31 11.16 14.92
CA PRO A 168 -2.68 10.67 16.25
C PRO A 168 -1.57 9.80 16.88
N LYS A 169 -0.87 8.98 16.08
CA LYS A 169 0.21 8.13 16.59
C LYS A 169 1.46 8.93 16.94
N PHE A 170 1.79 9.94 16.15
CA PHE A 170 2.91 10.83 16.44
C PHE A 170 2.62 11.70 17.66
N LYS A 171 1.41 12.25 17.78
CA LYS A 171 0.98 13.02 18.95
C LYS A 171 1.16 12.21 20.23
N TYR A 172 0.62 10.99 20.27
CA TYR A 172 0.80 10.10 21.42
C TYR A 172 2.28 9.79 21.70
N PHE A 173 3.06 9.52 20.65
CA PHE A 173 4.49 9.25 20.79
C PHE A 173 5.25 10.44 21.40
N ALA A 174 4.98 11.65 20.95
CA ALA A 174 5.68 12.85 21.38
C ALA A 174 5.22 13.33 22.77
N GLU A 175 3.91 13.38 23.01
CA GLU A 175 3.33 14.01 24.21
C GLU A 175 3.19 13.04 25.37
N GLU A 176 2.82 11.78 25.11
CA GLU A 176 2.50 10.81 26.18
C GLU A 176 3.68 9.87 26.45
N MET A 177 4.40 9.46 25.40
CA MET A 177 5.55 8.56 25.56
C MET A 177 6.89 9.31 25.75
N ASN A 178 6.89 10.64 25.64
CA ASN A 178 8.10 11.47 25.62
C ASN A 178 9.18 10.92 24.66
N GLY A 179 8.73 10.43 23.51
CA GLY A 179 9.57 9.70 22.56
C GLY A 179 10.46 10.61 21.71
N ARG A 180 11.66 10.14 21.37
CA ARG A 180 12.60 10.88 20.53
C ARG A 180 12.47 10.48 19.06
N LEU A 181 12.64 11.45 18.14
CA LEU A 181 12.54 11.20 16.69
C LEU A 181 13.46 10.07 16.21
N GLU A 182 14.66 9.94 16.77
CA GLU A 182 15.60 8.86 16.44
C GLU A 182 15.01 7.45 16.67
N GLU A 183 14.11 7.29 17.64
CA GLU A 183 13.44 6.01 17.91
C GLU A 183 12.44 5.67 16.80
N LEU A 184 11.70 6.66 16.29
CA LEU A 184 10.82 6.49 15.13
C LEU A 184 11.59 6.27 13.84
N LYS A 185 12.72 6.96 13.64
CA LYS A 185 13.61 6.75 12.50
C LYS A 185 14.20 5.33 12.48
N GLY A 186 14.61 4.83 13.64
CA GLY A 186 15.07 3.45 13.82
C GLY A 186 13.94 2.42 13.67
N PHE A 187 12.69 2.82 13.95
CA PHE A 187 11.53 1.94 13.93
C PHE A 187 10.28 2.55 13.26
N PRO A 188 10.30 2.79 11.94
CA PRO A 188 9.18 3.39 11.22
C PRO A 188 7.90 2.52 11.27
N GLN A 189 8.04 1.22 11.53
CA GLN A 189 6.92 0.30 11.70
C GLN A 189 6.04 0.65 12.90
N TYR A 190 6.46 1.55 13.80
CA TYR A 190 5.59 2.15 14.82
C TYR A 190 4.24 2.56 14.24
N PHE A 191 4.24 3.24 13.09
CA PHE A 191 3.01 3.71 12.44
C PHE A 191 2.11 2.62 11.87
N ALA A 192 2.58 1.37 11.79
CA ALA A 192 1.80 0.22 11.36
C ALA A 192 1.02 -0.44 12.52
N PHE A 193 1.41 -0.22 13.78
CA PHE A 193 0.71 -0.80 14.94
C PHE A 193 -0.53 0.00 15.31
N SER A 194 -1.59 -0.68 15.75
CA SER A 194 -2.80 -0.01 16.23
C SER A 194 -2.48 0.88 17.44
N LEU A 195 -2.94 2.13 17.40
CA LEU A 195 -2.77 3.05 18.52
C LEU A 195 -3.49 2.51 19.77
N GLU A 196 -4.79 2.26 19.63
CA GLU A 196 -5.64 1.85 20.75
C GLU A 196 -5.43 0.40 21.19
N LYS A 197 -5.13 -0.52 20.26
CA LYS A 197 -5.06 -1.96 20.57
C LYS A 197 -3.65 -2.48 20.87
N ARG A 198 -2.60 -1.71 20.57
CA ARG A 198 -1.22 -2.18 20.73
C ARG A 198 -0.30 -1.14 21.38
N ILE A 199 -0.27 0.08 20.84
CA ILE A 199 0.69 1.10 21.32
C ILE A 199 0.34 1.56 22.72
N LYS A 200 -0.89 2.06 22.94
CA LYS A 200 -1.31 2.58 24.25
C LYS A 200 -1.28 1.50 25.34
N PRO A 201 -1.88 0.30 25.17
CA PRO A 201 -1.90 -0.69 26.25
C PRO A 201 -0.50 -1.07 26.72
N ARG A 202 0.40 -1.35 25.77
CA ARG A 202 1.78 -1.76 26.10
C ARG A 202 2.63 -0.64 26.68
N HIS A 203 2.45 0.59 26.21
CA HIS A 203 3.10 1.73 26.82
C HIS A 203 2.66 1.89 28.30
N MET A 204 1.35 1.84 28.58
CA MET A 204 0.83 1.98 29.94
C MET A 204 1.28 0.85 30.86
N GLU A 205 1.29 -0.40 30.39
CA GLU A 205 1.81 -1.55 31.16
C GLU A 205 3.30 -1.40 31.49
N ALA A 206 4.11 -0.92 30.54
CA ALA A 206 5.53 -0.67 30.77
C ALA A 206 5.75 0.44 31.81
N VAL A 207 5.00 1.53 31.73
CA VAL A 207 5.03 2.62 32.71
C VAL A 207 4.61 2.15 34.10
N GLN A 208 3.52 1.38 34.21
CA GLN A 208 3.05 0.81 35.48
C GLN A 208 4.06 -0.15 36.11
N SER A 209 4.83 -0.86 35.28
CA SER A 209 5.90 -1.75 35.74
C SER A 209 7.22 -1.02 36.02
N GLY A 210 7.29 0.29 35.78
CA GLY A 210 8.51 1.09 35.96
C GLY A 210 9.62 0.80 34.94
N VAL A 211 9.32 0.09 33.84
CA VAL A 211 10.32 -0.38 32.87
C VAL A 211 10.28 0.44 31.59
N LYS A 212 11.46 0.86 31.11
CA LYS A 212 11.59 1.46 29.78
C LYS A 212 11.89 0.37 28.73
N VAL A 213 10.99 0.18 27.78
CA VAL A 213 11.13 -0.82 26.70
C VAL A 213 11.29 -0.15 25.35
N ALA A 214 12.30 -0.55 24.57
CA ALA A 214 12.50 -0.03 23.22
C ALA A 214 11.31 -0.37 22.29
N LEU A 215 10.91 0.56 21.41
CA LEU A 215 9.73 0.40 20.53
C LEU A 215 9.67 -0.94 19.79
N PRO A 216 10.77 -1.45 19.17
CA PRO A 216 10.69 -2.73 18.46
C PRO A 216 10.35 -3.89 19.38
N LEU A 217 10.92 -3.92 20.59
CA LEU A 217 10.65 -4.96 21.58
C LEU A 217 9.24 -4.83 22.15
N MET A 218 8.81 -3.61 22.45
CA MET A 218 7.47 -3.34 22.96
C MET A 218 6.39 -3.74 21.96
N LEU A 219 6.58 -3.49 20.66
CA LEU A 219 5.49 -3.60 19.68
C LEU A 219 5.51 -4.86 18.82
N LYS A 220 6.68 -5.46 18.55
CA LYS A 220 6.78 -6.67 17.70
C LYS A 220 6.65 -7.98 18.46
N THR A 221 6.93 -8.00 19.76
CA THR A 221 6.96 -9.24 20.54
C THR A 221 5.54 -9.78 20.78
N THR A 222 5.44 -11.08 21.04
CA THR A 222 4.18 -11.70 21.48
C THR A 222 3.77 -11.17 22.85
N GLU A 223 2.60 -11.56 23.32
CA GLU A 223 2.11 -11.13 24.62
C GLU A 223 2.96 -11.71 25.76
N GLU A 224 3.31 -12.99 25.65
CA GLU A 224 4.11 -13.72 26.63
C GLU A 224 5.50 -13.09 26.76
N LYS A 225 6.16 -12.86 25.63
CA LYS A 225 7.49 -12.25 25.60
C LYS A 225 7.48 -10.80 26.07
N PHE A 226 6.41 -10.05 25.79
CA PHE A 226 6.26 -8.70 26.31
C PHE A 226 6.14 -8.71 27.86
N ARG A 227 5.33 -9.61 28.43
CA ARG A 227 5.21 -9.77 29.89
C ARG A 227 6.48 -10.27 30.56
N GLU A 228 7.29 -11.07 29.87
CA GLU A 228 8.64 -11.42 30.34
C GLU A 228 9.55 -10.20 30.45
N LEU A 229 9.55 -9.31 29.44
CA LEU A 229 10.35 -8.08 29.48
C LEU A 229 9.97 -7.17 30.64
N LEU A 230 8.67 -7.10 30.98
CA LEU A 230 8.20 -6.31 32.13
C LEU A 230 8.72 -6.86 33.45
N ARG A 231 8.76 -8.19 33.61
CA ARG A 231 9.23 -8.86 34.84
C ARG A 231 10.75 -8.80 35.04
N GLN A 232 11.52 -8.71 33.95
CA GLN A 232 12.99 -8.69 33.99
C GLN A 232 13.58 -7.28 34.20
N GLY A 233 12.78 -6.23 34.01
CA GLY A 233 13.20 -4.83 34.16
C GLY A 233 12.78 -4.18 35.49
N SER A 234 12.05 -4.89 36.36
CA SER A 234 11.63 -4.46 37.70
C SER A 234 12.71 -4.73 38.75
#